data_AF-A0A7C1Y9A2-F1
#
_entry.id   AF-A0A7C1Y9A2-F1
#
_cell.length_a   1.000
_cell.length_b   1.000
_cell.length_c   1.000
_cell.angle_alpha   90.00
_cell.angle_beta   90.00
_cell.angle_gamma   90.00
#
_symmetry.space_group_name_H-M   'P 1'
#
loop_
_entity.id
_entity.type
_entity.pdbx_description
1 polymer ?
#
loop_
_entity_poly.entity_id
_entity_poly.type
_entity_poly.pdbx_seq_one_letter_code
_entity_poly.pdbx_strand_id
1 'polypeptide(L)'
;MIRRRSRRGAVLILSMIFVLLFSALGVSMVTMSGANTQLAWNQQQGCRALASAHSGLDVVRYHMRHITVSADVPPADRLQAVASSLQARLTAAGITNVGVSYDAATKTITIPSVTLDSQLNQNFTATISFGADFDTVTLTVTGNSNQMNKQVALSYGFSTIGNPIFDYGIATKGPLDMQGNVDVDGFNENIEASVYIESLASIFALDMIGKSSIAGDVSIANPAAVVDIGNSSSVHGASGEDALQYVTVGADLCDFPVPDPTEFECYIQNTFQPGDPTTNVTLTNVEIPANTNPLFSGHAVIRGIMYVRAPNTVTFTANAEIHGLILAEGDWENPADDCYLNFGGTVDSYDVSTLPPEEF
;
A
#
# COMPACT_ATOMS: atom_id res chain seq x y z
N MET A 1 78.28 48.19 -65.95
CA MET A 1 77.62 48.88 -64.80
C MET A 1 76.13 48.52 -64.83
N ILE A 2 75.72 47.44 -64.15
CA ILE A 2 74.34 46.89 -64.25
C ILE A 2 73.54 47.37 -63.02
N ARG A 3 72.57 48.27 -63.25
CA ARG A 3 71.67 48.83 -62.23
C ARG A 3 70.63 47.77 -61.81
N ARG A 4 70.78 47.20 -60.60
CA ARG A 4 69.73 46.41 -59.92
C ARG A 4 68.61 47.36 -59.46
N ARG A 5 67.54 47.49 -60.25
CA ARG A 5 66.31 48.20 -59.89
C ARG A 5 65.21 47.21 -59.48
N SER A 6 64.54 47.52 -58.37
CA SER A 6 63.21 47.05 -57.94
C SER A 6 62.99 45.54 -57.67
N ARG A 7 63.33 45.08 -56.46
CA ARG A 7 62.73 43.87 -55.82
C ARG A 7 62.10 44.13 -54.45
N ARG A 8 62.07 45.39 -53.98
CA ARG A 8 61.55 45.75 -52.65
C ARG A 8 60.02 45.75 -52.56
N GLY A 9 59.30 45.92 -53.68
CA GLY A 9 57.82 45.92 -53.69
C GLY A 9 57.19 44.54 -53.50
N ALA A 10 57.76 43.49 -54.12
CA ALA A 10 57.18 42.14 -54.06
C ALA A 10 57.23 41.52 -52.65
N VAL A 11 58.31 41.78 -51.89
CA VAL A 11 58.45 41.29 -50.51
C VAL A 11 57.42 41.95 -49.57
N LEU A 12 57.10 43.22 -49.81
CA LEU A 12 56.14 43.97 -49.01
C LEU A 12 54.71 43.48 -49.24
N ILE A 13 54.36 43.18 -50.50
CA ILE A 13 53.08 42.58 -50.87
C ILE A 13 52.95 41.17 -50.27
N LEU A 14 53.99 40.33 -50.39
CA LEU A 14 53.99 38.99 -49.83
C LEU A 14 53.82 39.01 -48.30
N SER A 15 54.49 39.96 -47.63
CA SER A 15 54.39 40.15 -46.18
C SER A 15 52.98 40.62 -45.78
N MET A 16 52.36 41.54 -46.52
CA MET A 16 50.97 41.96 -46.26
C MET A 16 49.97 40.81 -46.44
N ILE A 17 50.14 39.98 -47.48
CA ILE A 17 49.27 38.80 -47.70
C ILE A 17 49.42 37.83 -46.52
N PHE A 18 50.64 37.56 -46.08
CA PHE A 18 50.89 36.68 -44.94
C PHE A 18 50.27 37.21 -43.64
N VAL A 19 50.41 38.51 -43.36
CA VAL A 19 49.80 39.15 -42.18
C VAL A 19 48.27 39.06 -42.25
N LEU A 20 47.65 39.31 -43.41
CA LEU A 20 46.21 39.19 -43.58
C LEU A 20 45.72 37.76 -43.37
N LEU A 21 46.41 36.75 -43.93
CA LEU A 21 46.05 35.34 -43.75
C LEU A 21 46.18 34.90 -42.29
N PHE A 22 47.28 35.24 -41.62
CA PHE A 22 47.46 34.88 -40.21
C PHE A 22 46.51 35.65 -39.28
N SER A 23 46.15 36.89 -39.60
CA SER A 23 45.16 37.65 -38.84
C SER A 23 43.76 37.06 -39.00
N ALA A 24 43.36 36.71 -40.23
CA ALA A 24 42.07 36.05 -40.50
C ALA A 24 41.98 34.68 -39.82
N LEU A 25 43.06 33.90 -39.84
CA LEU A 25 43.15 32.61 -39.15
C LEU A 25 43.13 32.79 -37.62
N GLY A 26 43.84 33.78 -37.07
CA GLY A 26 43.80 34.12 -35.65
C GLY A 26 42.40 34.51 -35.18
N VAL A 27 41.71 35.37 -35.92
CA VAL A 27 40.31 35.74 -35.63
C VAL A 27 39.40 34.52 -35.68
N SER A 28 39.58 33.64 -36.67
CA SER A 28 38.79 32.41 -36.81
C SER A 28 39.02 31.43 -35.65
N MET A 29 40.24 31.32 -35.14
CA MET A 29 40.55 30.49 -33.97
C MET A 29 39.95 31.06 -32.69
N VAL A 30 39.96 32.40 -32.52
CA VAL A 30 39.35 33.07 -31.37
C VAL A 30 37.83 32.89 -31.39
N THR A 31 37.17 33.05 -32.56
CA THR A 31 35.72 32.83 -32.67
C THR A 31 35.34 31.38 -32.42
N MET A 32 36.11 30.41 -32.95
CA MET A 32 35.88 28.99 -32.69
C MET A 32 36.08 28.62 -31.21
N SER A 33 37.09 29.20 -30.55
CA SER A 33 37.31 29.00 -29.11
C SER A 33 36.17 29.59 -28.28
N GLY A 34 35.71 30.80 -28.62
CA GLY A 34 34.55 31.43 -28.00
C GLY A 34 33.29 30.57 -28.15
N ALA A 35 33.00 30.09 -29.35
CA ALA A 35 31.87 29.20 -29.61
C ALA A 35 31.95 27.90 -28.79
N ASN A 36 33.14 27.28 -28.70
CA ASN A 36 33.35 26.07 -27.91
C ASN A 36 33.14 26.32 -26.41
N THR A 37 33.58 27.46 -25.87
CA THR A 37 33.34 27.80 -24.45
C THR A 37 31.85 27.99 -24.15
N GLN A 38 31.11 28.64 -25.05
CA GLN A 38 29.66 28.82 -24.90
C GLN A 38 28.93 27.48 -24.99
N LEU A 39 29.33 26.60 -25.91
CA LEU A 39 28.76 25.27 -26.04
C LEU A 39 29.02 24.42 -24.79
N ALA A 40 30.24 24.44 -24.27
CA ALA A 40 30.60 23.73 -23.03
C ALA A 40 29.78 24.25 -21.83
N TRP A 41 29.60 25.57 -21.72
CA TRP A 41 28.77 26.17 -20.68
C TRP A 41 27.30 25.77 -20.80
N ASN A 42 26.72 25.81 -22.00
CA ASN A 42 25.34 25.38 -22.25
C ASN A 42 25.14 23.90 -21.92
N GLN A 43 26.10 23.04 -22.29
CA GLN A 43 26.07 21.62 -21.94
C GLN A 43 26.12 21.42 -20.42
N GLN A 44 27.02 22.13 -19.73
CA GLN A 44 27.11 22.06 -18.27
C GLN A 44 25.80 22.48 -17.59
N GLN A 45 25.19 23.59 -18.01
CA GLN A 45 23.90 24.05 -17.47
C GLN A 45 22.78 23.07 -17.79
N GLY A 46 22.77 22.49 -18.99
CA GLY A 46 21.81 21.47 -19.39
C GLY A 46 21.92 20.19 -18.54
N CYS A 47 23.14 19.71 -18.29
CA CYS A 47 23.39 18.56 -17.42
C CYS A 47 22.98 18.83 -15.98
N ARG A 48 23.24 20.03 -15.45
CA ARG A 48 22.83 20.42 -14.09
C ARG A 48 21.32 20.51 -13.93
N ALA A 49 20.63 21.12 -14.90
CA ALA A 49 19.17 21.17 -14.93
C ALA A 49 18.57 19.76 -14.99
N LEU A 50 19.15 18.86 -15.80
CA LEU A 50 18.71 17.48 -15.88
C LEU A 50 18.96 16.70 -14.58
N ALA A 51 20.14 16.87 -13.95
CA ALA A 51 20.44 16.25 -12.66
C ALA A 51 19.47 16.72 -11.56
N SER A 52 19.12 18.01 -11.58
CA SER A 52 18.12 18.58 -10.66
C SER A 52 16.73 17.95 -10.88
N ALA A 53 16.33 17.73 -12.14
CA ALA A 53 15.08 17.08 -12.49
C ALA A 53 15.05 15.61 -12.02
N HIS A 54 16.15 14.86 -12.20
CA HIS A 54 16.25 13.48 -11.71
C HIS A 54 16.20 13.38 -10.20
N SER A 55 16.90 14.28 -9.49
CA SER A 55 16.84 14.32 -8.02
C SER A 55 15.42 14.52 -7.51
N GLY A 56 14.66 15.46 -8.09
CA GLY A 56 13.25 15.64 -7.75
C GLY A 56 12.38 14.43 -8.10
N LEU A 57 12.62 13.81 -9.27
CA LEU A 57 11.90 12.61 -9.69
C LEU A 57 12.12 11.45 -8.71
N ASP A 58 13.35 11.21 -8.28
CA ASP A 58 13.68 10.10 -7.38
C ASP A 58 13.03 10.28 -6.00
N VAL A 59 13.03 11.51 -5.46
CA VAL A 59 12.35 11.83 -4.19
C VAL A 59 10.85 11.57 -4.30
N VAL A 60 10.20 12.12 -5.32
CA VAL A 60 8.75 11.97 -5.47
C VAL A 60 8.38 10.51 -5.76
N ARG A 61 9.14 9.82 -6.62
CA ARG A 61 8.94 8.41 -6.94
C ARG A 61 9.08 7.51 -5.72
N TYR A 62 10.08 7.76 -4.88
CA TYR A 62 10.32 7.00 -3.65
C TYR A 62 9.12 7.07 -2.72
N HIS A 63 8.58 8.28 -2.48
CA HIS A 63 7.43 8.45 -1.61
C HIS A 63 6.12 7.98 -2.24
N MET A 64 5.96 8.13 -3.57
CA MET A 64 4.77 7.65 -4.29
C MET A 64 4.63 6.13 -4.30
N ARG A 65 5.73 5.36 -4.23
CA ARG A 65 5.69 3.88 -4.25
C ARG A 65 4.79 3.29 -3.16
N HIS A 66 4.65 4.00 -2.05
CA HIS A 66 3.96 3.50 -0.86
C HIS A 66 2.65 4.25 -0.59
N ILE A 67 2.07 4.87 -1.62
CA ILE A 67 0.76 5.51 -1.52
C ILE A 67 -0.27 4.52 -2.03
N THR A 68 -1.18 4.13 -1.14
CA THR A 68 -2.42 3.44 -1.46
C THR A 68 -3.57 4.44 -1.45
N VAL A 69 -4.60 4.18 -2.26
CA VAL A 69 -5.83 4.96 -2.30
C VAL A 69 -6.97 3.99 -2.09
N SER A 70 -7.88 4.27 -1.16
CA SER A 70 -9.05 3.42 -0.92
C SER A 70 -9.89 3.28 -2.20
N ALA A 71 -10.45 2.10 -2.41
CA ALA A 71 -11.36 1.80 -3.51
C ALA A 71 -12.65 2.63 -3.45
N ASP A 72 -13.04 3.10 -2.26
CA ASP A 72 -14.25 3.90 -2.05
C ASP A 72 -14.12 5.33 -2.56
N VAL A 73 -12.88 5.79 -2.84
CA VAL A 73 -12.63 7.14 -3.34
C VAL A 73 -13.05 7.23 -4.81
N PRO A 74 -14.01 8.12 -5.16
CA PRO A 74 -14.41 8.32 -6.55
C PRO A 74 -13.20 8.67 -7.43
N PRO A 75 -13.16 8.22 -8.70
CA PRO A 75 -12.02 8.47 -9.59
C PRO A 75 -11.57 9.94 -9.68
N ALA A 76 -12.51 10.88 -9.63
CA ALA A 76 -12.25 12.32 -9.70
C ALA A 76 -11.52 12.90 -8.47
N ASP A 77 -11.54 12.19 -7.34
CA ASP A 77 -11.00 12.64 -6.05
C ASP A 77 -9.77 11.82 -5.62
N ARG A 78 -9.41 10.77 -6.36
CA ARG A 78 -8.19 9.97 -6.11
C ARG A 78 -6.93 10.83 -6.02
N LEU A 79 -6.81 11.86 -6.86
CA LEU A 79 -5.62 12.74 -6.87
C LEU A 79 -5.54 13.61 -5.61
N GLN A 80 -6.68 13.97 -4.99
CA GLN A 80 -6.72 14.64 -3.69
C GLN A 80 -6.27 13.70 -2.57
N ALA A 81 -6.70 12.44 -2.61
CA ALA A 81 -6.24 11.41 -1.67
C ALA A 81 -4.73 11.19 -1.80
N VAL A 82 -4.21 11.07 -3.03
CA VAL A 82 -2.75 10.99 -3.30
C VAL A 82 -2.00 12.21 -2.74
N ALA A 83 -2.53 13.42 -2.92
CA ALA A 83 -1.91 14.64 -2.41
C ALA A 83 -1.78 14.62 -0.88
N SER A 84 -2.86 14.20 -0.20
CA SER A 84 -2.94 14.12 1.26
C SER A 84 -1.98 13.06 1.79
N SER A 85 -1.98 11.86 1.19
CA SER A 85 -1.05 10.78 1.54
C SER A 85 0.40 11.16 1.30
N LEU A 86 0.71 11.83 0.18
CA LEU A 86 2.08 12.29 -0.11
C LEU A 86 2.57 13.31 0.92
N GLN A 87 1.74 14.30 1.27
CA GLN A 87 2.08 15.30 2.29
C GLN A 87 2.27 14.66 3.67
N ALA A 88 1.41 13.72 4.05
CA ALA A 88 1.52 12.99 5.32
C ALA A 88 2.85 12.22 5.40
N ARG A 89 3.23 11.50 4.33
CA ARG A 89 4.49 10.75 4.28
C ARG A 89 5.73 11.65 4.32
N LEU A 90 5.73 12.77 3.60
CA LEU A 90 6.84 13.72 3.64
C LEU A 90 7.01 14.31 5.05
N THR A 91 5.89 14.63 5.71
CA THR A 91 5.89 15.15 7.08
C THR A 91 6.39 14.10 8.07
N ALA A 92 5.95 12.85 7.95
CA ALA A 92 6.40 11.73 8.79
C ALA A 92 7.90 11.44 8.61
N ALA A 93 8.44 11.65 7.41
CA ALA A 93 9.88 11.54 7.13
C ALA A 93 10.69 12.76 7.61
N GLY A 94 10.06 13.78 8.20
CA GLY A 94 10.72 15.01 8.65
C GLY A 94 11.14 15.96 7.52
N ILE A 95 10.62 15.77 6.31
CA ILE A 95 10.93 16.57 5.12
C ILE A 95 10.02 17.81 5.10
N THR A 96 10.57 18.97 5.42
CA THR A 96 9.81 20.23 5.51
C THR A 96 9.99 21.17 4.32
N ASN A 97 11.04 20.94 3.52
CA ASN A 97 11.39 21.75 2.35
C ASN A 97 10.62 21.35 1.07
N VAL A 98 9.84 20.26 1.12
CA VAL A 98 9.03 19.76 0.00
C VAL A 98 7.56 19.86 0.40
N GLY A 99 6.91 20.97 0.04
CA GLY A 99 5.48 21.16 0.27
C GLY A 99 4.64 20.59 -0.87
N VAL A 100 3.49 20.02 -0.57
CA VAL A 100 2.53 19.51 -1.56
C VAL A 100 1.27 20.38 -1.52
N SER A 101 0.85 20.89 -2.67
CA SER A 101 -0.39 21.65 -2.81
C SER A 101 -1.29 21.00 -3.85
N TYR A 102 -2.57 20.82 -3.54
CA TYR A 102 -3.58 20.33 -4.47
C TYR A 102 -4.50 21.46 -4.93
N ASP A 103 -4.68 21.61 -6.23
CA ASP A 103 -5.66 22.53 -6.82
C ASP A 103 -6.89 21.74 -7.31
N ALA A 104 -8.03 21.96 -6.66
CA ALA A 104 -9.28 21.28 -6.98
C ALA A 104 -9.88 21.70 -8.34
N ALA A 105 -9.56 22.90 -8.84
CA ALA A 105 -10.08 23.39 -10.11
C ALA A 105 -9.35 22.76 -11.30
N THR A 106 -8.03 22.65 -11.21
CA THR A 106 -7.19 22.06 -12.26
C THR A 106 -6.86 20.58 -12.03
N LYS A 107 -7.33 20.00 -10.91
CA LYS A 107 -7.08 18.61 -10.49
C LYS A 107 -5.59 18.24 -10.57
N THR A 108 -4.74 19.17 -10.15
CA THR A 108 -3.28 19.07 -10.26
C THR A 108 -2.63 19.23 -8.88
N ILE A 109 -1.68 18.36 -8.56
CA ILE A 109 -0.77 18.55 -7.42
C ILE A 109 0.44 19.32 -7.92
N THR A 110 0.85 20.33 -7.15
CA THR A 110 2.07 21.09 -7.39
C THR A 110 3.00 20.98 -6.18
N ILE A 111 4.25 20.64 -6.45
CA ILE A 111 5.37 20.82 -5.53
C ILE A 111 6.10 22.09 -5.98
N PRO A 112 6.16 23.13 -5.12
CA PRO A 112 6.82 24.38 -5.44
C PRO A 112 8.34 24.20 -5.55
N SER A 113 9.05 25.27 -5.88
CA SER A 113 10.50 25.20 -6.10
C SER A 113 11.24 24.73 -4.85
N VAL A 114 11.89 23.56 -4.94
CA VAL A 114 12.75 23.00 -3.92
C VAL A 114 14.20 23.30 -4.31
N THR A 115 14.88 24.09 -3.48
CA THR A 115 16.27 24.50 -3.74
C THR A 115 17.23 23.37 -3.38
N LEU A 116 18.09 22.99 -4.33
CA LEU A 116 19.18 22.01 -4.15
C LEU A 116 20.51 22.72 -3.86
N ASP A 117 20.81 23.77 -4.63
CA ASP A 117 22.02 24.59 -4.46
C ASP A 117 21.70 26.05 -4.77
N SER A 118 21.75 26.90 -3.74
CA SER A 118 21.47 28.33 -3.86
C SER A 118 22.57 29.12 -4.57
N GLN A 119 23.82 28.64 -4.58
CA GLN A 119 24.93 29.31 -5.27
C GLN A 119 24.86 29.10 -6.78
N LEU A 120 24.40 27.92 -7.19
CA LEU A 120 24.27 27.55 -8.60
C LEU A 120 22.86 27.76 -9.16
N ASN A 121 21.92 28.29 -8.36
CA ASN A 121 20.50 28.42 -8.66
C ASN A 121 19.90 27.08 -9.17
N GLN A 122 20.26 25.99 -8.51
CA GLN A 122 19.71 24.67 -8.82
C GLN A 122 18.50 24.40 -7.96
N ASN A 123 17.39 24.11 -8.61
CA ASN A 123 16.14 23.76 -7.97
C ASN A 123 15.35 22.80 -8.86
N PHE A 124 14.32 22.19 -8.28
CA PHE A 124 13.31 21.48 -9.05
C PHE A 124 11.90 21.91 -8.62
N THR A 125 10.96 21.79 -9.55
CA THR A 125 9.52 21.83 -9.30
C THR A 125 8.91 20.53 -9.81
N ALA A 126 7.76 20.13 -9.27
CA ALA A 126 7.04 18.97 -9.79
C ALA A 126 5.55 19.23 -9.88
N THR A 127 4.92 18.65 -10.89
CA THR A 127 3.47 18.67 -11.08
C THR A 127 2.97 17.27 -11.34
N ILE A 128 1.86 16.91 -10.70
CA ILE A 128 1.19 15.62 -10.90
C ILE A 128 -0.24 15.91 -11.34
N SER A 129 -0.62 15.40 -12.49
CA SER A 129 -1.98 15.56 -13.04
C SER A 129 -2.48 14.24 -13.62
N PHE A 130 -3.80 14.11 -13.77
CA PHE A 130 -4.36 13.03 -14.55
C PHE A 130 -3.87 13.07 -16.01
N GLY A 131 -3.81 11.90 -16.64
CA GLY A 131 -3.64 11.76 -18.08
C GLY A 131 -4.95 12.04 -18.81
N ALA A 132 -5.18 11.32 -19.92
CA ALA A 132 -6.45 11.40 -20.64
C ALA A 132 -7.63 10.81 -19.83
N ASP A 133 -7.33 9.87 -18.94
CA ASP A 133 -8.28 9.15 -18.09
C ASP A 133 -7.92 9.29 -16.61
N PHE A 134 -8.89 9.08 -15.71
CA PHE A 134 -8.70 9.11 -14.24
C PHE A 134 -7.85 7.94 -13.70
N ASP A 135 -7.50 6.97 -14.55
CA ASP A 135 -6.69 5.82 -14.18
C ASP A 135 -5.20 6.00 -14.45
N THR A 136 -4.81 7.07 -15.15
CA THR A 136 -3.39 7.38 -15.39
C THR A 136 -3.01 8.71 -14.76
N VAL A 137 -1.84 8.74 -14.13
CA VAL A 137 -1.30 9.92 -13.47
C VAL A 137 0.08 10.20 -14.02
N THR A 138 0.31 11.43 -14.50
CA THR A 138 1.61 11.84 -15.02
C THR A 138 2.30 12.75 -14.02
N LEU A 139 3.41 12.27 -13.48
CA LEU A 139 4.37 13.06 -12.71
C LEU A 139 5.32 13.73 -13.68
N THR A 140 5.44 15.04 -13.58
CA THR A 140 6.33 15.86 -14.38
C THR A 140 7.23 16.67 -13.47
N VAL A 141 8.54 16.47 -13.57
CA VAL A 141 9.54 17.19 -12.76
C VAL A 141 10.35 18.09 -13.67
N THR A 142 10.44 19.37 -13.31
CA THR A 142 11.24 20.37 -14.01
C THR A 142 12.42 20.77 -13.14
N GLY A 143 13.63 20.42 -13.56
CA GLY A 143 14.86 20.89 -12.96
C GLY A 143 15.35 22.15 -13.64
N ASN A 144 15.82 23.11 -12.84
CA ASN A 144 16.35 24.39 -13.29
C ASN A 144 17.82 24.52 -12.87
N SER A 145 18.64 25.09 -13.75
CA SER A 145 19.98 25.58 -13.45
C SER A 145 20.18 26.92 -14.16
N ASN A 146 20.10 28.02 -13.39
CA ASN A 146 20.17 29.40 -13.88
C ASN A 146 19.09 29.75 -14.93
N GLN A 147 19.42 29.64 -16.22
CA GLN A 147 18.55 29.98 -17.34
C GLN A 147 18.09 28.76 -18.14
N MET A 148 18.52 27.56 -17.73
CA MET A 148 18.23 26.31 -18.45
C MET A 148 17.27 25.46 -17.62
N ASN A 149 16.18 25.05 -18.26
CA ASN A 149 15.22 24.11 -17.69
C ASN A 149 15.26 22.79 -18.45
N LYS A 150 15.16 21.69 -17.71
CA LYS A 150 14.99 20.34 -18.25
C LYS A 150 13.84 19.67 -17.52
N GLN A 151 13.09 18.86 -18.27
CA GLN A 151 11.90 18.21 -17.75
C GLN A 151 12.01 16.71 -17.97
N VAL A 152 11.59 15.95 -16.95
CA VAL A 152 11.45 14.51 -17.00
C VAL A 152 10.03 14.18 -16.56
N ALA A 153 9.38 13.28 -17.28
CA ALA A 153 8.02 12.84 -16.97
C ALA A 153 7.96 11.33 -16.80
N LEU A 154 7.11 10.88 -15.90
CA LEU A 154 6.82 9.48 -15.61
C LEU A 154 5.30 9.33 -15.48
N SER A 155 4.75 8.27 -16.06
CA SER A 155 3.33 7.96 -15.95
C SER A 155 3.12 6.74 -15.07
N TYR A 156 2.15 6.84 -14.17
CA TYR A 156 1.66 5.77 -13.29
C TYR A 156 0.26 5.36 -13.74
N GLY A 157 -0.07 4.08 -13.58
CA GLY A 157 -1.43 3.57 -13.69
C GLY A 157 -1.96 3.22 -12.31
N PHE A 158 -3.21 3.56 -12.02
CA PHE A 158 -3.94 2.98 -10.89
C PHE A 158 -4.25 1.53 -11.22
N SER A 159 -3.93 0.64 -10.30
CA SER A 159 -4.28 -0.78 -10.37
C SER A 159 -4.94 -1.14 -9.05
N THR A 160 -6.05 -1.87 -9.13
CA THR A 160 -6.68 -2.45 -7.96
C THR A 160 -5.80 -3.60 -7.49
N ILE A 161 -5.24 -3.48 -6.30
CA ILE A 161 -4.58 -4.58 -5.61
C ILE A 161 -5.68 -5.24 -4.79
N GLY A 162 -5.83 -6.57 -4.89
CA GLY A 162 -6.69 -7.32 -3.98
C GLY A 162 -6.24 -7.07 -2.53
N ASN A 163 -7.16 -7.16 -1.57
CA ASN A 163 -6.77 -6.95 -0.19
C ASN A 163 -5.90 -8.14 0.25
N PRO A 164 -4.61 -7.92 0.60
CA PRO A 164 -3.67 -9.00 0.92
C PRO A 164 -4.14 -9.83 2.12
N ILE A 165 -5.07 -9.32 2.92
CA ILE A 165 -5.64 -10.04 4.05
C ILE A 165 -6.36 -11.34 3.66
N PHE A 166 -6.87 -11.41 2.43
CA PHE A 166 -7.55 -12.59 1.89
C PHE A 166 -6.62 -13.63 1.28
N ASP A 167 -5.31 -13.35 1.25
CA ASP A 167 -4.30 -14.34 0.85
C ASP A 167 -3.92 -15.27 2.02
N TYR A 168 -4.42 -14.99 3.24
CA TYR A 168 -4.19 -15.77 4.45
C TYR A 168 -5.43 -16.59 4.81
N GLY A 169 -5.23 -17.80 5.34
CA GLY A 169 -6.30 -18.64 5.87
C GLY A 169 -6.92 -18.06 7.15
N ILE A 170 -6.09 -17.40 7.98
CA ILE A 170 -6.54 -16.68 9.17
C ILE A 170 -5.89 -15.30 9.18
N ALA A 171 -6.68 -14.26 9.40
CA ALA A 171 -6.19 -12.92 9.58
C ALA A 171 -6.85 -12.25 10.78
N THR A 172 -6.04 -11.72 11.69
CA THR A 172 -6.53 -11.08 12.93
C THR A 172 -5.83 -9.75 13.23
N LYS A 173 -6.61 -8.78 13.75
CA LYS A 173 -6.07 -7.54 14.30
C LYS A 173 -5.45 -7.71 15.69
N GLY A 174 -6.03 -8.64 16.47
CA GLY A 174 -5.60 -8.95 17.83
C GLY A 174 -4.56 -10.07 17.88
N PRO A 175 -4.07 -10.41 19.07
CA PRO A 175 -3.23 -11.59 19.26
C PRO A 175 -4.01 -12.88 18.93
N LEU A 176 -3.30 -13.91 18.51
CA LEU A 176 -3.84 -15.25 18.28
C LEU A 176 -3.37 -16.19 19.38
N ASP A 177 -4.33 -16.85 20.05
CA ASP A 177 -4.06 -17.84 21.09
C ASP A 177 -4.67 -19.19 20.67
N MET A 178 -3.83 -20.21 20.57
CA MET A 178 -4.18 -21.56 20.15
C MET A 178 -3.89 -22.56 21.26
N GLN A 179 -4.89 -22.83 22.10
CA GLN A 179 -4.77 -23.76 23.23
C GLN A 179 -5.36 -25.13 22.94
N GLY A 180 -4.68 -26.19 23.38
CA GLY A 180 -5.15 -27.57 23.27
C GLY A 180 -4.63 -28.26 22.02
N ASN A 181 -5.52 -28.83 21.21
CA ASN A 181 -5.17 -29.51 19.96
C ASN A 181 -5.88 -28.80 18.80
N VAL A 182 -5.29 -27.69 18.34
CA VAL A 182 -5.85 -26.87 17.26
C VAL A 182 -5.06 -27.12 15.98
N ASP A 183 -5.72 -27.50 14.89
CA ASP A 183 -5.06 -27.70 13.60
C ASP A 183 -5.62 -26.73 12.57
N VAL A 184 -4.73 -26.02 11.87
CA VAL A 184 -5.05 -25.08 10.79
C VAL A 184 -4.36 -25.61 9.54
N ASP A 185 -5.15 -26.21 8.66
CA ASP A 185 -4.67 -26.87 7.45
C ASP A 185 -5.34 -26.30 6.20
N GLY A 186 -4.61 -26.35 5.08
CA GLY A 186 -5.09 -25.93 3.77
C GLY A 186 -5.96 -27.01 3.15
N PHE A 187 -6.80 -26.64 2.19
CA PHE A 187 -7.60 -27.63 1.47
C PHE A 187 -6.77 -28.30 0.35
N ASN A 188 -5.98 -27.50 -0.38
CA ASN A 188 -5.12 -27.98 -1.47
C ASN A 188 -3.63 -27.79 -1.16
N GLU A 189 -3.28 -26.63 -0.61
CA GLU A 189 -1.91 -26.19 -0.46
C GLU A 189 -1.71 -25.58 0.93
N ASN A 190 -0.56 -25.84 1.55
CA ASN A 190 -0.25 -25.34 2.88
C ASN A 190 -0.30 -23.81 2.99
N ILE A 191 -0.06 -23.09 1.89
CA ILE A 191 -0.11 -21.62 1.87
C ILE A 191 -1.51 -21.09 2.19
N GLU A 192 -2.56 -21.85 1.90
CA GLU A 192 -3.95 -21.51 2.23
C GLU A 192 -4.18 -21.46 3.75
N ALA A 193 -3.33 -22.12 4.54
CA ALA A 193 -3.35 -22.10 6.01
C ALA A 193 -2.41 -21.06 6.61
N SER A 194 -1.89 -20.11 5.82
CA SER A 194 -1.03 -19.05 6.35
C SER A 194 -1.82 -18.12 7.27
N VAL A 195 -1.14 -17.54 8.26
CA VAL A 195 -1.76 -16.72 9.29
C VAL A 195 -1.16 -15.32 9.31
N TYR A 196 -2.01 -14.30 9.31
CA TYR A 196 -1.64 -12.91 9.51
C TYR A 196 -2.11 -12.38 10.86
N ILE A 197 -1.20 -11.77 11.63
CA ILE A 197 -1.46 -11.21 12.95
C ILE A 197 -0.95 -9.76 13.01
N GLU A 198 -1.85 -8.79 13.16
CA GLU A 198 -1.44 -7.39 13.29
C GLU A 198 -0.86 -7.09 14.69
N SER A 199 -1.65 -7.31 15.75
CA SER A 199 -1.30 -7.24 17.17
C SER A 199 -0.43 -6.03 17.57
N LEU A 200 -0.72 -4.84 17.05
CA LEU A 200 0.06 -3.62 17.34
C LEU A 200 0.02 -3.17 18.81
N ALA A 201 -1.04 -3.53 19.54
CA ALA A 201 -1.23 -3.15 20.94
C ALA A 201 -0.73 -4.21 21.95
N SER A 202 -0.38 -5.42 21.50
CA SER A 202 0.08 -6.52 22.37
C SER A 202 1.47 -7.00 21.96
N ILE A 203 2.32 -7.20 22.96
CA ILE A 203 3.65 -7.80 22.78
C ILE A 203 3.53 -9.30 22.50
N PHE A 204 2.61 -10.00 23.16
CA PHE A 204 2.35 -11.41 22.87
C PHE A 204 1.39 -11.47 21.69
N ALA A 205 1.89 -11.83 20.52
CA ALA A 205 1.11 -11.82 19.27
C ALA A 205 0.61 -13.22 18.89
N LEU A 206 1.41 -14.25 19.14
CA LEU A 206 1.04 -15.64 18.91
C LEU A 206 1.44 -16.49 20.12
N ASP A 207 0.48 -17.23 20.65
CA ASP A 207 0.68 -18.24 21.69
C ASP A 207 0.08 -19.58 21.21
N MET A 208 0.90 -20.63 21.19
CA MET A 208 0.49 -21.97 20.74
C MET A 208 0.79 -23.00 21.83
N ILE A 209 -0.20 -23.26 22.69
CA ILE A 209 -0.09 -24.19 23.82
C ILE A 209 -0.75 -25.53 23.49
N GLY A 210 0.00 -26.63 23.63
CA GLY A 210 -0.51 -27.99 23.44
C GLY A 210 0.02 -28.63 22.16
N LYS A 211 -0.85 -29.31 21.41
CA LYS A 211 -0.55 -29.92 20.11
C LYS A 211 -1.25 -29.11 19.01
N SER A 212 -0.85 -27.85 18.89
CA SER A 212 -1.42 -26.95 17.89
C SER A 212 -0.54 -26.90 16.64
N SER A 213 -1.13 -26.94 15.46
CA SER A 213 -0.41 -26.87 14.18
C SER A 213 -0.99 -25.83 13.25
N ILE A 214 -0.09 -25.12 12.56
CA ILE A 214 -0.39 -24.25 11.42
C ILE A 214 0.40 -24.83 10.24
N ALA A 215 -0.28 -25.25 9.18
CA ALA A 215 0.36 -25.84 8.01
C ALA A 215 1.11 -24.81 7.16
N GLY A 216 0.65 -23.55 7.16
CA GLY A 216 1.25 -22.43 6.44
C GLY A 216 2.28 -21.63 7.23
N ASP A 217 2.61 -20.45 6.71
CA ASP A 217 3.54 -19.49 7.34
C ASP A 217 2.79 -18.49 8.24
N VAL A 218 3.50 -17.88 9.18
CA VAL A 218 2.93 -16.85 10.07
C VAL A 218 3.60 -15.50 9.80
N SER A 219 2.79 -14.48 9.51
CA SER A 219 3.22 -13.10 9.33
C SER A 219 2.67 -12.23 10.46
N ILE A 220 3.56 -11.55 11.19
CA ILE A 220 3.21 -10.69 12.32
C ILE A 220 3.62 -9.25 12.02
N ALA A 221 2.69 -8.31 12.03
CA ALA A 221 2.97 -6.92 11.66
C ALA A 221 3.71 -6.16 12.78
N ASN A 222 3.38 -6.41 14.05
CA ASN A 222 4.05 -5.76 15.17
C ASN A 222 5.54 -6.16 15.23
N PRO A 223 6.49 -5.22 15.02
CA PRO A 223 7.93 -5.52 15.01
C PRO A 223 8.50 -5.85 16.40
N ALA A 224 7.76 -5.55 17.47
CA ALA A 224 8.13 -5.86 18.85
C ALA A 224 7.43 -7.12 19.39
N ALA A 225 6.74 -7.86 18.52
CA ALA A 225 6.00 -9.04 18.91
C ALA A 225 6.92 -10.16 19.43
N VAL A 226 6.38 -10.89 20.41
CA VAL A 226 6.88 -12.13 20.97
C VAL A 226 5.94 -13.24 20.55
N VAL A 227 6.53 -14.37 20.19
CA VAL A 227 5.87 -15.59 19.75
C VAL A 227 6.26 -16.68 20.72
N ASP A 228 5.26 -17.36 21.29
CA ASP A 228 5.47 -18.56 22.11
C ASP A 228 4.89 -19.77 21.39
N ILE A 229 5.76 -20.71 21.00
CA ILE A 229 5.39 -21.94 20.33
C ILE A 229 5.75 -23.09 21.25
N GLY A 230 4.74 -23.74 21.82
CA GLY A 230 4.94 -24.90 22.68
C GLY A 230 5.72 -26.01 21.97
N ASN A 231 6.48 -26.80 22.73
CA ASN A 231 7.35 -27.86 22.19
C ASN A 231 6.62 -28.94 21.35
N SER A 232 5.31 -29.06 21.51
CA SER A 232 4.47 -30.01 20.76
C SER A 232 3.61 -29.34 19.68
N SER A 233 3.79 -28.03 19.48
CA SER A 233 3.17 -27.24 18.43
C SER A 233 4.08 -27.15 17.20
N SER A 234 3.50 -26.87 16.03
CA SER A 234 4.28 -26.72 14.80
C SER A 234 3.76 -25.64 13.87
N VAL A 235 4.68 -24.96 13.18
CA VAL A 235 4.39 -24.04 12.07
C VAL A 235 5.11 -24.58 10.84
N HIS A 236 4.40 -24.69 9.71
CA HIS A 236 4.92 -25.29 8.48
C HIS A 236 5.50 -26.71 8.70
N GLY A 237 4.94 -27.47 9.64
CA GLY A 237 5.42 -28.80 10.02
C GLY A 237 6.74 -28.83 10.80
N ALA A 238 7.36 -27.68 11.11
CA ALA A 238 8.50 -27.59 12.02
C ALA A 238 8.05 -27.24 13.45
N SER A 239 8.73 -27.78 14.45
CA SER A 239 8.38 -27.61 15.88
C SER A 239 9.51 -26.94 16.67
N GLY A 240 9.17 -26.33 17.80
CA GLY A 240 10.13 -25.68 18.68
C GLY A 240 10.85 -24.51 18.00
N GLU A 241 12.17 -24.39 18.19
CA GLU A 241 12.95 -23.29 17.64
C GLU A 241 12.97 -23.29 16.10
N ASP A 242 12.88 -24.46 15.47
CA ASP A 242 12.82 -24.60 14.01
C ASP A 242 11.51 -24.04 13.42
N ALA A 243 10.43 -23.92 14.20
CA ALA A 243 9.19 -23.31 13.76
C ALA A 243 9.35 -21.80 13.51
N LEU A 244 10.26 -21.15 14.24
CA LEU A 244 10.47 -19.71 14.18
C LEU A 244 11.00 -19.23 12.82
N GLN A 245 11.60 -20.12 12.01
CA GLN A 245 12.05 -19.75 10.66
C GLN A 245 10.88 -19.48 9.69
N TYR A 246 9.68 -19.97 10.02
CA TYR A 246 8.44 -19.77 9.26
C TYR A 246 7.56 -18.67 9.85
N VAL A 247 8.08 -17.94 10.84
CA VAL A 247 7.43 -16.79 11.46
C VAL A 247 8.18 -15.52 11.04
N THR A 248 7.50 -14.65 10.30
CA THR A 248 8.02 -13.34 9.92
C THR A 248 7.47 -12.27 10.86
N VAL A 249 8.33 -11.71 11.72
CA VAL A 249 7.98 -10.59 12.61
C VAL A 249 8.36 -9.26 11.95
N GLY A 250 7.49 -8.26 12.07
CA GLY A 250 7.64 -6.96 11.40
C GLY A 250 7.23 -6.98 9.93
N ALA A 251 6.24 -7.81 9.58
CA ALA A 251 5.63 -7.82 8.25
C ALA A 251 4.92 -6.49 7.94
N ASP A 252 4.67 -6.22 6.66
CA ASP A 252 3.94 -5.02 6.25
C ASP A 252 2.50 -5.03 6.81
N LEU A 253 2.01 -3.85 7.17
CA LEU A 253 0.63 -3.66 7.62
C LEU A 253 -0.34 -3.91 6.47
N CYS A 254 -1.40 -4.67 6.77
CA CYS A 254 -2.50 -4.96 5.84
C CYS A 254 -3.75 -4.24 6.32
N ASP A 255 -4.45 -3.57 5.41
CA ASP A 255 -5.72 -2.93 5.72
C ASP A 255 -6.81 -4.01 5.87
N PHE A 256 -7.52 -4.05 6.99
CA PHE A 256 -8.71 -4.90 7.11
C PHE A 256 -9.92 -4.19 6.49
N PRO A 257 -10.72 -4.89 5.66
CA PRO A 257 -11.99 -4.33 5.22
C PRO A 257 -12.90 -4.14 6.43
N VAL A 258 -13.70 -3.07 6.43
CA VAL A 258 -14.75 -2.86 7.43
C VAL A 258 -15.94 -3.71 6.99
N PRO A 259 -16.35 -4.74 7.75
CA PRO A 259 -17.53 -5.53 7.41
C PRO A 259 -18.78 -4.64 7.47
N ASP A 260 -19.60 -4.69 6.43
CA ASP A 260 -20.93 -4.08 6.43
C ASP A 260 -22.00 -5.18 6.47
N PRO A 261 -22.49 -5.55 7.67
CA PRO A 261 -23.53 -6.58 7.77
C PRO A 261 -24.89 -6.10 7.26
N THR A 262 -25.11 -4.79 7.06
CA THR A 262 -26.45 -4.24 6.76
C THR A 262 -26.99 -4.68 5.40
N GLU A 263 -26.11 -5.01 4.44
CA GLU A 263 -26.51 -5.54 3.13
C GLU A 263 -27.31 -6.86 3.24
N PHE A 264 -27.09 -7.62 4.32
CA PHE A 264 -27.70 -8.92 4.53
C PHE A 264 -29.04 -8.86 5.29
N GLU A 265 -29.48 -7.68 5.74
CA GLU A 265 -30.76 -7.53 6.44
C GLU A 265 -31.96 -7.93 5.57
N CYS A 266 -31.84 -7.78 4.24
CA CYS A 266 -32.90 -8.14 3.31
C CYS A 266 -33.21 -9.65 3.26
N TYR A 267 -32.29 -10.49 3.74
CA TYR A 267 -32.47 -11.94 3.81
C TYR A 267 -33.16 -12.40 5.10
N ILE A 268 -33.31 -11.54 6.11
CA ILE A 268 -33.96 -11.90 7.39
C ILE A 268 -35.45 -12.17 7.15
N GLN A 269 -35.92 -13.34 7.59
CA GLN A 269 -37.31 -13.76 7.48
C GLN A 269 -37.98 -13.93 8.85
N ASN A 270 -37.20 -14.29 9.86
CA ASN A 270 -37.70 -14.61 11.20
C ASN A 270 -36.93 -13.81 12.26
N THR A 271 -37.58 -13.52 13.38
CA THR A 271 -36.94 -12.86 14.53
C THR A 271 -37.07 -13.74 15.76
N PHE A 272 -35.95 -14.17 16.32
CA PHE A 272 -35.88 -15.00 17.52
C PHE A 272 -36.46 -14.24 18.72
N GLN A 273 -37.28 -14.92 19.52
CA GLN A 273 -37.96 -14.36 20.67
C GLN A 273 -37.52 -15.04 21.97
N PRO A 274 -37.50 -14.32 23.10
CA PRO A 274 -37.35 -14.94 24.41
C PRO A 274 -38.42 -16.02 24.64
N GLY A 275 -37.99 -17.27 24.83
CA GLY A 275 -38.87 -18.44 24.99
C GLY A 275 -38.91 -19.36 23.78
N ASP A 276 -38.31 -18.97 22.65
CA ASP A 276 -38.09 -19.85 21.51
C ASP A 276 -37.24 -21.07 21.91
N PRO A 277 -37.45 -22.23 21.26
CA PRO A 277 -36.72 -23.45 21.59
C PRO A 277 -35.23 -23.27 21.31
N THR A 278 -34.40 -23.63 22.29
CA THR A 278 -32.93 -23.58 22.18
C THR A 278 -32.28 -24.97 22.17
N THR A 279 -33.08 -26.04 22.16
CA THR A 279 -32.60 -27.42 22.15
C THR A 279 -33.06 -28.11 20.88
N ASN A 280 -32.12 -28.67 20.10
CA ASN A 280 -32.38 -29.37 18.84
C ASN A 280 -33.19 -28.50 17.86
N VAL A 281 -32.66 -27.31 17.57
CA VAL A 281 -33.35 -26.26 16.82
C VAL A 281 -32.73 -26.08 15.44
N THR A 282 -33.57 -25.72 14.47
CA THR A 282 -33.13 -25.23 13.16
C THR A 282 -33.54 -23.77 13.02
N LEU A 283 -32.57 -22.92 12.68
CA LEU A 283 -32.71 -21.49 12.56
C LEU A 283 -32.46 -21.10 11.10
N THR A 284 -33.52 -20.69 10.41
CA THR A 284 -33.44 -20.29 9.00
C THR A 284 -33.66 -18.79 8.87
N ASN A 285 -32.69 -18.08 8.31
CA ASN A 285 -32.77 -16.63 8.02
C ASN A 285 -33.32 -15.84 9.21
N VAL A 286 -32.64 -15.97 10.36
CA VAL A 286 -33.11 -15.48 11.66
C VAL A 286 -32.32 -14.27 12.14
N GLU A 287 -33.02 -13.32 12.74
CA GLU A 287 -32.44 -12.26 13.55
C GLU A 287 -32.48 -12.63 15.04
N ILE A 288 -31.37 -12.45 15.75
CA ILE A 288 -31.29 -12.44 17.21
C ILE A 288 -31.31 -10.98 17.67
N PRO A 289 -32.42 -10.48 18.23
CA PRO A 289 -32.52 -9.11 18.71
C PRO A 289 -31.55 -8.84 19.86
N ALA A 290 -31.13 -7.59 20.00
CA ALA A 290 -30.23 -7.14 21.06
C ALA A 290 -30.72 -7.59 22.45
N ASN A 291 -29.78 -7.98 23.32
CA ASN A 291 -30.00 -8.43 24.70
C ASN A 291 -30.82 -9.73 24.87
N THR A 292 -30.99 -10.52 23.81
CA THR A 292 -31.70 -11.80 23.91
C THR A 292 -30.84 -12.88 24.57
N ASN A 293 -29.52 -12.83 24.34
CA ASN A 293 -28.51 -13.71 24.94
C ASN A 293 -28.87 -15.22 24.89
N PRO A 294 -29.18 -15.79 23.71
CA PRO A 294 -29.65 -17.17 23.61
C PRO A 294 -28.56 -18.18 24.00
N LEU A 295 -28.97 -19.21 24.73
CA LEU A 295 -28.17 -20.37 25.07
C LEU A 295 -28.71 -21.62 24.37
N PHE A 296 -28.06 -22.02 23.28
CA PHE A 296 -28.37 -23.22 22.52
C PHE A 296 -27.75 -24.45 23.19
N SER A 297 -28.57 -25.16 23.96
CA SER A 297 -28.15 -26.30 24.78
C SER A 297 -28.18 -27.65 24.07
N GLY A 298 -28.88 -27.73 22.93
CA GLY A 298 -28.91 -28.92 22.07
C GLY A 298 -28.26 -28.66 20.72
N HIS A 299 -28.40 -29.60 19.79
CA HIS A 299 -27.87 -29.42 18.44
C HIS A 299 -28.56 -28.23 17.75
N ALA A 300 -27.79 -27.29 17.22
CA ALA A 300 -28.31 -26.12 16.52
C ALA A 300 -27.90 -26.17 15.06
N VAL A 301 -28.87 -26.10 14.14
CA VAL A 301 -28.61 -26.03 12.69
C VAL A 301 -28.96 -24.63 12.23
N ILE A 302 -28.00 -23.90 11.67
CA ILE A 302 -28.19 -22.56 11.10
C ILE A 302 -28.24 -22.72 9.58
N ARG A 303 -29.28 -22.15 8.96
CA ARG A 303 -29.47 -22.16 7.51
C ARG A 303 -29.67 -20.73 7.00
N GLY A 304 -28.86 -20.34 6.03
CA GLY A 304 -28.87 -18.99 5.49
C GLY A 304 -28.18 -18.01 6.44
N ILE A 305 -28.85 -16.91 6.75
CA ILE A 305 -28.29 -15.85 7.59
C ILE A 305 -28.78 -15.98 9.04
N MET A 306 -27.84 -16.03 9.99
CA MET A 306 -28.11 -15.69 11.39
C MET A 306 -27.57 -14.29 11.66
N TYR A 307 -28.45 -13.30 11.82
CA TYR A 307 -28.10 -11.92 12.10
C TYR A 307 -28.17 -11.65 13.60
N VAL A 308 -27.08 -11.23 14.24
CA VAL A 308 -27.00 -10.98 15.68
C VAL A 308 -26.83 -9.49 15.92
N ARG A 309 -27.85 -8.85 16.50
CA ARG A 309 -27.81 -7.43 16.87
C ARG A 309 -27.01 -7.20 18.13
N ALA A 310 -26.19 -6.15 18.20
CA ALA A 310 -25.43 -5.83 19.41
C ALA A 310 -26.28 -5.01 20.41
N PRO A 311 -26.06 -5.14 21.74
CA PRO A 311 -25.20 -6.12 22.39
C PRO A 311 -25.87 -7.49 22.53
N ASN A 312 -25.11 -8.57 22.40
CA ASN A 312 -25.59 -9.94 22.61
C ASN A 312 -24.45 -10.93 22.88
N THR A 313 -24.72 -11.86 23.79
CA THR A 313 -23.91 -13.05 24.02
C THR A 313 -24.67 -14.29 23.52
N VAL A 314 -24.23 -14.87 22.40
CA VAL A 314 -24.84 -16.07 21.82
C VAL A 314 -23.95 -17.27 22.13
N THR A 315 -24.49 -18.27 22.82
CA THR A 315 -23.73 -19.45 23.24
C THR A 315 -24.32 -20.74 22.69
N PHE A 316 -23.48 -21.56 22.07
CA PHE A 316 -23.77 -22.92 21.63
C PHE A 316 -22.98 -23.90 22.50
N THR A 317 -23.64 -24.60 23.42
CA THR A 317 -22.93 -25.55 24.32
C THR A 317 -22.82 -26.95 23.74
N ALA A 318 -23.63 -27.27 22.73
CA ALA A 318 -23.60 -28.53 21.99
C ALA A 318 -23.19 -28.28 20.54
N ASN A 319 -23.42 -29.25 19.65
CA ASN A 319 -22.98 -29.17 18.27
C ASN A 319 -23.74 -28.09 17.49
N ALA A 320 -23.00 -27.23 16.77
CA ALA A 320 -23.55 -26.26 15.84
C ALA A 320 -23.20 -26.67 14.40
N GLU A 321 -24.21 -26.76 13.54
CA GLU A 321 -24.04 -27.00 12.10
C GLU A 321 -24.47 -25.73 11.35
N ILE A 322 -23.56 -25.15 10.56
CA ILE A 322 -23.75 -23.86 9.90
C ILE A 322 -23.75 -24.09 8.40
N HIS A 323 -24.90 -23.90 7.77
CA HIS A 323 -25.05 -23.80 6.32
C HIS A 323 -25.34 -22.35 5.97
N GLY A 324 -24.30 -21.52 5.85
CA GLY A 324 -24.48 -20.10 5.56
C GLY A 324 -23.60 -19.20 6.39
N LEU A 325 -24.11 -18.04 6.81
CA LEU A 325 -23.33 -17.01 7.50
C LEU A 325 -23.96 -16.61 8.83
N ILE A 326 -23.11 -16.43 9.84
CA ILE A 326 -23.45 -15.74 11.08
C ILE A 326 -22.86 -14.33 10.96
N LEU A 327 -23.73 -13.33 11.00
CA LEU A 327 -23.37 -11.91 10.94
C LEU A 327 -23.66 -11.30 12.28
N ALA A 328 -22.65 -10.74 12.94
CA ALA A 328 -22.82 -10.07 14.21
C ALA A 328 -22.49 -8.58 14.06
N GLU A 329 -23.35 -7.73 14.60
CA GLU A 329 -23.00 -6.34 14.83
C GLU A 329 -21.96 -6.23 15.96
N GLY A 330 -21.11 -5.23 15.86
CA GLY A 330 -20.14 -4.93 16.90
C GLY A 330 -19.43 -3.61 16.63
N ASP A 331 -18.85 -3.05 17.67
CA ASP A 331 -17.92 -1.93 17.56
C ASP A 331 -16.50 -2.50 17.53
N TRP A 332 -15.86 -2.46 16.36
CA TRP A 332 -14.51 -2.97 16.17
C TRP A 332 -13.44 -2.06 16.78
N GLU A 333 -13.75 -0.78 17.03
CA GLU A 333 -12.84 0.16 17.69
C GLU A 333 -12.92 0.03 19.22
N ASN A 334 -14.09 -0.36 19.74
CA ASN A 334 -14.34 -0.55 21.16
C ASN A 334 -15.16 -1.84 21.42
N PRO A 335 -14.53 -3.02 21.30
CA PRO A 335 -15.21 -4.29 21.52
C PRO A 335 -15.72 -4.39 22.96
N ALA A 336 -17.01 -4.68 23.13
CA ALA A 336 -17.64 -4.82 24.44
C ALA A 336 -17.50 -6.25 24.97
N ASP A 337 -17.20 -6.40 26.27
CA ASP A 337 -17.01 -7.70 26.93
C ASP A 337 -18.26 -8.60 26.90
N ASP A 338 -19.44 -8.02 26.67
CA ASP A 338 -20.74 -8.69 26.60
C ASP A 338 -21.21 -8.99 25.16
N CYS A 339 -20.34 -8.78 24.17
CA CYS A 339 -20.60 -9.03 22.75
C CYS A 339 -19.68 -10.13 22.19
N TYR A 340 -20.09 -11.40 22.34
CA TYR A 340 -19.32 -12.52 21.79
C TYR A 340 -20.19 -13.71 21.35
N LEU A 341 -19.64 -14.48 20.40
CA LEU A 341 -20.13 -15.78 19.99
C LEU A 341 -19.29 -16.85 20.68
N ASN A 342 -19.93 -17.76 21.41
CA ASN A 342 -19.26 -18.85 22.10
C ASN A 342 -19.73 -20.20 21.58
N PHE A 343 -18.79 -20.99 21.05
CA PHE A 343 -19.02 -22.36 20.62
C PHE A 343 -18.27 -23.31 21.55
N GLY A 344 -19.00 -23.95 22.46
CA GLY A 344 -18.46 -24.94 23.40
C GLY A 344 -18.51 -26.38 22.91
N GLY A 345 -19.23 -26.67 21.82
CA GLY A 345 -19.34 -27.97 21.18
C GLY A 345 -18.63 -28.04 19.82
N THR A 346 -18.87 -29.12 19.06
CA THR A 346 -18.37 -29.23 17.67
C THR A 346 -19.07 -28.21 16.78
N VAL A 347 -18.30 -27.51 15.94
CA VAL A 347 -18.84 -26.61 14.90
C VAL A 347 -18.48 -27.17 13.54
N ASP A 348 -19.51 -27.49 12.77
CA ASP A 348 -19.36 -27.87 11.36
C ASP A 348 -19.89 -26.70 10.52
N SER A 349 -19.05 -26.09 9.68
CA SER A 349 -19.43 -24.95 8.86
C SER A 349 -19.25 -25.28 7.38
N TYR A 350 -20.27 -24.96 6.60
CA TYR A 350 -20.35 -25.23 5.18
C TYR A 350 -20.62 -23.95 4.39
N ASP A 351 -20.16 -23.94 3.14
CA ASP A 351 -20.40 -22.84 2.20
C ASP A 351 -21.92 -22.67 1.93
N VAL A 352 -22.32 -21.43 1.60
CA VAL A 352 -23.69 -21.07 1.19
C VAL A 352 -24.18 -21.87 -0.02
N SER A 353 -23.27 -22.40 -0.85
CA SER A 353 -23.63 -23.31 -1.95
C SER A 353 -24.31 -24.62 -1.48
N THR A 354 -24.19 -24.96 -0.20
CA THR A 354 -24.87 -26.13 0.40
C THR A 354 -26.33 -25.87 0.77
N LEU A 355 -26.81 -24.63 0.62
CA LEU A 355 -28.20 -24.27 0.89
C LEU A 355 -29.17 -24.76 -0.20
N PRO A 356 -30.40 -25.17 0.18
CA PRO A 356 -31.45 -25.46 -0.77
C PRO A 356 -31.80 -24.23 -1.65
N PRO A 357 -32.18 -24.42 -2.93
CA PRO A 357 -32.53 -23.30 -3.83
C PRO A 357 -33.70 -22.43 -3.34
N GLU A 358 -34.54 -22.95 -2.47
CA GLU A 358 -35.67 -22.24 -1.86
C GLU A 358 -35.29 -21.39 -0.63
N GLU A 359 -34.05 -21.50 -0.15
CA GLU A 359 -33.50 -20.75 1.00
C GLU A 359 -32.49 -19.66 0.56
N PHE A 360 -32.34 -19.45 -0.77
CA PHE A 360 -31.54 -18.39 -1.41
C PHE A 360 -32.25 -17.03 -1.50
#